data_AF-A0A5M3MQ41-F1
#
_entry.id   AF-A0A5M3MQ41-F1
#
_cell.length_a   1.000
_cell.length_b   1.000
_cell.length_c   1.000
_cell.angle_alpha   90.00
_cell.angle_beta   90.00
_cell.angle_gamma   90.00
#
_symmetry.space_group_name_H-M   'P 1'
#
loop_
_entity.id
_entity.type
_entity.pdbx_description
1 polymer ?
#
loop_
_entity_poly.entity_id
_entity_poly.type
_entity_poly.pdbx_seq_one_letter_code
_entity_poly.pdbx_strand_id
1 'polypeptide(L)'
;MDLDDPWEDDPHQHDHSIREQEWTKISDSFTNSGYREGIIAGKEASLQEGFDDGFASVGAPLGRQLGLLRGTASALLSYLSSSSHEMDNNISNASSSALEEARTISAALADIRLSDIAPRDLEAEEHAREHLQDQMSDEPSLPAIGEMEERKKMEQLEDMLNQLTAGSAIAPDRTVQDVAKLTERLDLLARSIGLNFSV
;
A
#
# COMPACT_ATOMS: atom_id res chain seq x y z
N MET A 1 -27.78 -29.09 -73.66
CA MET A 1 -27.78 -29.45 -72.23
C MET A 1 -26.35 -29.83 -71.89
N ASP A 2 -25.93 -29.48 -70.68
CA ASP A 2 -24.64 -29.73 -70.02
C ASP A 2 -23.65 -28.56 -70.14
N LEU A 3 -23.16 -27.87 -69.09
CA LEU A 3 -23.37 -27.86 -67.64
C LEU A 3 -22.90 -26.45 -67.20
N ASP A 4 -23.80 -25.55 -66.78
CA ASP A 4 -23.39 -24.54 -65.78
C ASP A 4 -23.24 -25.35 -64.51
N ASP A 5 -22.06 -25.94 -64.30
CA ASP A 5 -21.76 -26.69 -63.09
C ASP A 5 -21.71 -25.68 -61.96
N PRO A 6 -22.67 -25.67 -61.02
CA PRO A 6 -22.67 -24.74 -59.88
C PRO A 6 -21.48 -24.96 -58.94
N TRP A 7 -20.66 -25.98 -59.23
CA TRP A 7 -19.49 -26.42 -58.48
C TRP A 7 -18.17 -26.19 -59.24
N GLU A 8 -18.17 -25.52 -60.39
CA GLU A 8 -16.94 -25.00 -61.04
C GLU A 8 -16.47 -23.70 -60.34
N ASP A 9 -16.48 -23.71 -59.01
CA ASP A 9 -15.79 -22.71 -58.20
C ASP A 9 -14.29 -22.99 -58.35
N ASP A 10 -13.58 -22.12 -59.07
CA ASP A 10 -12.13 -22.18 -59.21
C ASP A 10 -11.52 -22.23 -57.79
N PRO A 11 -10.87 -23.36 -57.40
CA PRO A 11 -10.40 -23.56 -56.03
C PRO A 11 -9.40 -22.49 -55.59
N HIS A 12 -8.76 -21.80 -56.55
CA HIS A 12 -7.86 -20.69 -56.29
C HIS A 12 -8.58 -19.38 -55.91
N GLN A 13 -9.81 -19.15 -56.38
CA GLN A 13 -10.62 -17.98 -56.01
C GLN A 13 -11.23 -18.14 -54.61
N HIS A 14 -11.65 -19.36 -54.25
CA HIS A 14 -12.14 -19.67 -52.92
C HIS A 14 -11.03 -19.54 -51.85
N ASP A 15 -9.82 -20.03 -52.15
CA ASP A 15 -8.65 -19.89 -51.27
C ASP A 15 -8.21 -18.42 -51.08
N HIS A 16 -8.29 -17.60 -52.13
CA HIS A 16 -8.01 -16.17 -52.03
C HIS A 16 -9.06 -15.43 -51.17
N SER A 17 -10.34 -15.78 -51.31
CA SER A 17 -11.43 -15.18 -50.52
C SER A 17 -11.33 -15.55 -49.03
N ILE A 18 -11.03 -16.81 -48.72
CA ILE A 18 -10.81 -17.26 -47.33
C ILE A 18 -9.60 -16.54 -46.73
N ARG A 19 -8.50 -16.43 -47.47
CA ARG A 19 -7.28 -15.75 -47.00
C ARG A 19 -7.51 -14.26 -46.71
N GLU A 20 -8.29 -13.57 -47.54
CA GLU A 20 -8.67 -12.17 -47.32
C GLU A 20 -9.56 -12.00 -46.08
N GLN A 21 -10.49 -12.92 -45.86
CA GLN A 21 -11.35 -12.93 -44.67
C GLN A 21 -10.54 -13.23 -43.39
N GLU A 22 -9.62 -14.17 -43.44
CA GLU A 22 -8.69 -14.46 -42.34
C GLU A 22 -7.78 -13.26 -42.05
N TRP A 23 -7.23 -12.64 -43.10
CA TRP A 23 -6.43 -11.43 -42.97
C TRP A 23 -7.21 -10.28 -42.31
N THR A 24 -8.45 -10.06 -42.73
CA THR A 24 -9.32 -9.02 -42.16
C THR A 24 -9.60 -9.30 -40.68
N LYS A 25 -9.98 -10.54 -40.33
CA LYS A 25 -10.20 -10.94 -38.93
C LYS A 25 -8.96 -10.74 -38.06
N ILE A 26 -7.80 -11.13 -38.58
CA ILE A 26 -6.52 -10.97 -37.89
C ILE A 26 -6.22 -9.49 -37.70
N SER A 27 -6.36 -8.66 -38.74
CA SER A 27 -6.14 -7.22 -38.70
C SER A 27 -7.07 -6.52 -37.71
N ASP A 28 -8.35 -6.86 -37.71
CA ASP A 28 -9.33 -6.32 -36.76
C ASP A 28 -8.99 -6.71 -35.32
N SER A 29 -8.58 -7.97 -35.11
CA SER A 29 -8.17 -8.44 -33.78
C SER A 29 -6.91 -7.72 -33.27
N PHE A 30 -5.92 -7.47 -34.14
CA PHE A 30 -4.71 -6.73 -33.79
C PHE A 30 -4.99 -5.26 -33.54
N THR A 31 -5.86 -4.65 -34.34
CA THR A 31 -6.25 -3.23 -34.17
C THR A 31 -7.01 -3.04 -32.87
N ASN A 32 -7.98 -3.90 -32.58
CA ASN A 32 -8.76 -3.82 -31.34
C ASN A 32 -7.90 -4.14 -30.10
N SER A 33 -7.01 -5.14 -30.20
CA SER A 33 -6.09 -5.48 -29.11
C SER A 33 -5.09 -4.35 -28.87
N GLY A 34 -4.51 -3.77 -29.93
CA GLY A 34 -3.58 -2.65 -29.83
C GLY A 34 -4.24 -1.37 -29.30
N TYR A 35 -5.49 -1.11 -29.66
CA TYR A 35 -6.27 0.00 -29.09
C TYR A 35 -6.52 -0.21 -27.58
N ARG A 36 -6.96 -1.41 -27.19
CA ARG A 36 -7.17 -1.75 -25.78
C ARG A 36 -5.88 -1.66 -24.98
N GLU A 37 -4.78 -2.21 -25.50
CA GLU A 37 -3.47 -2.16 -24.89
C GLU A 37 -2.95 -0.72 -24.78
N GLY A 38 -3.14 0.10 -25.80
CA GLY A 38 -2.80 1.52 -25.77
C GLY A 38 -3.56 2.31 -24.70
N ILE A 39 -4.86 2.04 -24.52
CA ILE A 39 -5.65 2.64 -23.43
C ILE A 39 -5.14 2.20 -22.06
N ILE A 40 -4.88 0.90 -21.89
CA ILE A 40 -4.39 0.36 -20.63
C ILE A 40 -3.03 0.97 -20.29
N ALA A 41 -2.09 0.98 -21.26
CA ALA A 41 -0.76 1.54 -21.08
C ALA A 41 -0.80 3.04 -20.77
N GLY A 42 -1.68 3.81 -21.42
CA GLY A 42 -1.84 5.24 -21.14
C GLY A 42 -2.39 5.52 -19.74
N LYS A 43 -3.40 4.76 -19.31
CA LYS A 43 -3.97 4.88 -17.95
C LYS A 43 -2.99 4.40 -16.87
N GLU A 44 -2.25 3.32 -17.12
CA GLU A 44 -1.23 2.81 -16.21
C GLU A 44 -0.06 3.80 -16.05
N ALA A 45 0.40 4.41 -17.15
CA ALA A 45 1.46 5.42 -17.10
C ALA A 45 1.06 6.64 -16.24
N SER A 46 -0.17 7.14 -16.39
CA SER A 46 -0.68 8.24 -15.57
C SER A 46 -0.85 7.86 -14.10
N LEU A 47 -1.27 6.62 -13.82
CA LEU A 47 -1.38 6.11 -12.45
C LEU A 47 -0.01 5.97 -11.77
N GLN A 48 0.99 5.52 -12.52
CA GLN A 48 2.35 5.33 -12.02
C GLN A 48 3.04 6.66 -11.69
N GLU A 49 2.85 7.69 -12.51
CA GLU A 49 3.37 9.03 -12.23
C GLU A 49 2.84 9.57 -10.89
N GLY A 50 1.52 9.45 -10.65
CA GLY A 50 0.92 9.85 -9.36
C GLY A 50 1.44 9.02 -8.17
N PHE A 51 1.67 7.72 -8.36
CA PHE A 51 2.28 6.88 -7.33
C PHE A 51 3.73 7.30 -7.01
N ASP A 52 4.55 7.53 -8.04
CA ASP A 52 5.96 7.89 -7.88
C ASP A 52 6.11 9.22 -7.13
N ASP A 53 5.25 10.20 -7.45
CA ASP A 53 5.20 11.48 -6.75
C ASP A 53 4.75 11.33 -5.29
N GLY A 54 3.69 10.56 -5.02
CA GLY A 54 3.23 10.29 -3.67
C GLY A 54 4.26 9.52 -2.83
N PHE A 55 4.95 8.56 -3.46
CA PHE A 55 6.04 7.81 -2.84
C PHE A 55 7.22 8.71 -2.52
N ALA A 56 7.64 9.59 -3.43
CA ALA A 56 8.79 10.48 -3.22
C ALA A 56 8.50 11.58 -2.19
N SER A 57 7.31 12.18 -2.24
CA SER A 57 6.95 13.34 -1.42
C SER A 57 6.51 12.96 0.01
N VAL A 58 5.76 11.87 0.18
CA VAL A 58 5.14 11.50 1.46
C VAL A 58 5.63 10.14 1.93
N GLY A 59 5.51 9.11 1.08
CA GLY A 59 5.73 7.72 1.49
C GLY A 59 7.16 7.45 1.99
N ALA A 60 8.16 7.82 1.20
CA ALA A 60 9.57 7.55 1.50
C ALA A 60 10.11 8.39 2.67
N PRO A 61 9.85 9.71 2.78
CA PRO A 61 10.25 10.49 3.95
C PRO A 61 9.61 9.98 5.25
N LEU A 62 8.29 9.76 5.24
CA LEU A 62 7.55 9.35 6.42
C LEU A 62 7.91 7.93 6.85
N GLY A 63 8.00 7.00 5.89
CA GLY A 63 8.45 5.63 6.14
C GLY A 63 9.87 5.56 6.70
N ARG A 64 10.78 6.42 6.23
CA ARG A 64 12.14 6.50 6.77
C ARG A 64 12.16 7.00 8.21
N GLN A 65 11.40 8.06 8.52
CA GLN A 65 11.33 8.60 9.88
C GLN A 65 10.77 7.57 10.86
N LEU A 66 9.69 6.89 10.47
CA LEU A 66 9.08 5.85 11.29
C LEU A 66 9.98 4.61 11.45
N GLY A 67 10.70 4.23 10.38
CA GLY A 67 11.71 3.18 10.42
C GLY A 67 12.86 3.50 11.38
N LEU A 68 13.36 4.74 11.37
CA LEU A 68 14.38 5.21 12.31
C LEU A 68 13.89 5.11 13.76
N LEU A 69 12.68 5.59 14.05
CA LEU A 69 12.10 5.53 15.40
C LEU A 69 11.93 4.10 15.92
N ARG A 70 11.45 3.19 15.07
CA ARG A 70 11.37 1.76 15.41
C ARG A 70 12.75 1.15 15.64
N GLY A 71 13.73 1.53 14.83
CA GLY A 71 15.12 1.09 14.97
C GLY A 71 15.75 1.55 16.28
N THR A 72 15.58 2.83 16.63
CA THR A 72 16.10 3.38 17.90
C THR A 72 15.42 2.76 19.11
N ALA A 73 14.10 2.55 19.07
CA ALA A 73 13.37 1.88 20.14
C ALA A 73 13.87 0.43 20.34
N SER A 74 14.07 -0.30 19.24
CA SER A 74 14.57 -1.68 19.26
C SER A 74 16.00 -1.75 19.82
N ALA A 75 16.87 -0.84 19.39
CA ALA A 75 18.24 -0.75 19.88
C ALA A 75 18.31 -0.45 21.38
N LEU A 76 17.48 0.49 21.86
CA LEU A 76 17.35 0.81 23.29
C LEU A 76 16.85 -0.39 24.10
N LEU A 77 15.84 -1.10 23.60
CA LEU A 77 15.31 -2.29 24.26
C LEU A 77 16.38 -3.39 24.35
N SER A 78 17.12 -3.66 23.27
CA SER A 78 18.23 -4.62 23.28
C SER A 78 19.34 -4.22 24.25
N TYR A 79 19.75 -2.95 24.25
CA TYR A 79 20.77 -2.44 25.16
C TYR A 79 20.38 -2.61 26.63
N LEU A 80 19.16 -2.19 26.99
CA LEU A 80 18.65 -2.34 28.35
C LEU A 80 18.51 -3.81 28.75
N SER A 81 18.09 -4.68 27.83
CA SER A 81 17.94 -6.11 28.10
C SER A 81 19.28 -6.80 28.34
N SER A 82 20.34 -6.39 27.63
CA SER A 82 21.69 -6.88 27.85
C SER A 82 22.28 -6.33 29.16
N SER A 83 22.06 -5.03 29.45
CA SER A 83 22.54 -4.41 30.69
C SER A 83 21.88 -5.00 31.95
N SER A 84 20.62 -5.45 31.87
CA SER A 84 19.96 -6.15 32.97
C SER A 84 20.52 -7.54 33.24
N HIS A 85 21.19 -8.15 32.25
CA HIS A 85 21.73 -9.50 32.36
C HIS A 85 23.15 -9.52 32.95
N GLU A 86 23.89 -8.41 32.82
CA GLU A 86 25.27 -8.24 33.33
C GLU A 86 25.31 -7.64 34.77
N MET A 87 24.30 -6.88 35.18
CA MET A 87 24.25 -6.24 36.51
C MET A 87 23.43 -7.05 37.51
N ASP A 88 24.08 -8.04 38.12
CA ASP A 88 23.52 -8.88 39.18
C ASP A 88 23.32 -8.08 40.51
N ASN A 89 22.09 -8.10 41.02
CA ASN A 89 21.67 -7.91 42.43
C ASN A 89 21.55 -6.53 43.12
N ASN A 90 21.63 -5.35 42.47
CA ASN A 90 21.34 -4.09 43.20
C ASN A 90 20.64 -2.93 42.44
N ILE A 91 20.27 -3.10 41.17
CA ILE A 91 19.64 -2.05 40.33
C ILE A 91 18.30 -2.56 39.78
N SER A 92 17.44 -3.07 40.66
CA SER A 92 16.31 -3.91 40.25
C SER A 92 15.01 -3.17 39.89
N ASN A 93 14.85 -1.89 40.25
CA ASN A 93 13.58 -1.17 40.03
C ASN A 93 13.64 -0.09 38.93
N ALA A 94 14.73 0.68 38.83
CA ALA A 94 14.83 1.76 37.84
C ALA A 94 15.12 1.23 36.42
N SER A 95 15.97 0.21 36.30
CA SER A 95 16.25 -0.44 35.02
C SER A 95 15.09 -1.31 34.54
N SER A 96 14.30 -1.90 35.45
CA SER A 96 13.10 -2.66 35.07
C SER A 96 11.97 -1.75 34.61
N SER A 97 11.76 -0.58 35.25
CA SER A 97 10.79 0.40 34.76
C SER A 97 11.19 0.99 33.40
N ALA A 98 12.48 1.27 33.18
CA ALA A 98 12.98 1.73 31.89
C ALA A 98 12.83 0.65 30.79
N LEU A 99 13.02 -0.63 31.14
CA LEU A 99 12.78 -1.75 30.24
C LEU A 99 11.31 -1.88 29.85
N GLU A 100 10.40 -1.74 30.82
CA GLU A 100 8.97 -1.80 30.59
C GLU A 100 8.51 -0.62 29.72
N GLU A 101 9.00 0.59 29.99
CA GLU A 101 8.69 1.75 29.17
C GLU A 101 9.23 1.62 27.73
N ALA A 102 10.45 1.13 27.56
CA ALA A 102 11.01 0.86 26.23
C ALA A 102 10.19 -0.18 25.46
N ARG A 103 9.69 -1.22 26.14
CA ARG A 103 8.76 -2.22 25.56
C ARG A 103 7.43 -1.59 25.16
N THR A 104 6.84 -0.75 26.00
CA THR A 104 5.59 -0.05 25.68
C THR A 104 5.75 0.88 24.48
N ILE A 105 6.84 1.67 24.43
CA ILE A 105 7.13 2.55 23.29
C ILE A 105 7.35 1.74 22.02
N SER A 106 8.12 0.65 22.09
CA SER A 106 8.35 -0.23 20.95
C SER A 106 7.06 -0.86 20.43
N ALA A 107 6.18 -1.31 21.33
CA ALA A 107 4.88 -1.88 20.95
C ALA A 107 3.98 -0.83 20.31
N ALA A 108 3.91 0.37 20.88
CA ALA A 108 3.14 1.48 20.32
C ALA A 108 3.66 1.91 18.94
N LEU A 109 4.98 1.99 18.74
CA LEU A 109 5.57 2.31 17.44
C LEU A 109 5.37 1.20 16.39
N ALA A 110 5.33 -0.07 16.80
CA ALA A 110 5.09 -1.20 15.90
C ALA A 110 3.65 -1.24 15.39
N ASP A 111 2.70 -0.78 16.20
CA ASP A 111 1.27 -0.78 15.92
C ASP A 111 0.85 0.33 14.94
N ILE A 112 1.59 1.44 14.87
CA ILE A 112 1.26 2.57 13.99
C ILE A 112 1.50 2.23 12.52
N ARG A 113 0.48 2.39 11.67
CA ARG A 113 0.57 2.17 10.23
C ARG A 113 0.89 3.47 9.49
N LEU A 114 1.42 3.36 8.27
CA LEU A 114 1.71 4.54 7.44
C LEU A 114 0.40 5.25 7.03
N SER A 115 -0.67 4.47 6.83
CA SER A 115 -2.04 4.95 6.56
C SER A 115 -2.59 5.86 7.66
N ASP A 116 -2.15 5.65 8.91
CA ASP A 116 -2.62 6.41 10.08
C ASP A 116 -1.96 7.80 10.18
N ILE A 117 -0.73 7.94 9.68
CA ILE A 117 0.09 9.16 9.81
C ILE A 117 0.14 9.96 8.50
N ALA A 118 -0.04 9.29 7.36
CA ALA A 118 -0.01 9.95 6.06
C ALA A 118 -1.08 11.05 6.00
N PRO A 119 -0.74 12.25 5.50
CA PRO A 119 -1.73 13.29 5.23
C PRO A 119 -2.84 12.74 4.33
N ARG A 120 -4.10 13.09 4.63
CA ARG A 120 -5.21 12.73 3.75
C ARG A 120 -4.99 13.37 2.38
N ASP A 121 -4.92 12.53 1.36
CA ASP A 121 -4.74 12.94 -0.02
C ASP A 121 -6.11 13.36 -0.59
N LEU A 122 -6.41 14.66 -0.48
CA LEU A 122 -7.68 15.24 -0.93
C LEU A 122 -7.84 15.17 -2.46
N GLU A 123 -6.73 15.17 -3.21
CA GLU A 123 -6.72 15.08 -4.68
C GLU A 123 -7.06 13.65 -5.13
N ALA A 124 -6.51 12.63 -4.45
CA ALA A 124 -6.87 11.23 -4.69
C ALA A 124 -8.33 10.92 -4.29
N GLU A 125 -8.85 11.53 -3.21
CA GLU A 125 -10.25 11.36 -2.79
C GLU A 125 -11.23 12.00 -3.79
N GLU A 126 -10.92 13.20 -4.31
CA GLU A 126 -11.75 13.88 -5.29
C GLU A 126 -11.74 13.14 -6.64
N HIS A 127 -10.58 12.67 -7.11
CA HIS A 127 -10.47 11.90 -8.36
C HIS A 127 -11.19 10.53 -8.27
N ALA A 128 -11.11 9.84 -7.13
CA ALA A 128 -11.87 8.61 -6.91
C ALA A 128 -13.39 8.87 -6.89
N ARG A 129 -13.82 10.00 -6.32
CA ARG A 129 -15.23 10.42 -6.28
C ARG A 129 -15.76 10.77 -7.68
N GLU A 130 -14.94 11.42 -8.51
CA GLU A 130 -15.29 11.74 -9.89
C GLU A 130 -15.40 10.49 -10.76
N HIS A 131 -14.48 9.51 -10.62
CA HIS A 131 -14.60 8.21 -11.31
C HIS A 131 -15.81 7.39 -10.85
N LEU A 132 -16.19 7.45 -9.57
CA LEU A 132 -17.41 6.81 -9.07
C LEU A 132 -18.68 7.50 -9.61
N GLN A 133 -18.61 8.81 -9.85
CA GLN A 133 -19.71 9.57 -10.46
C GLN A 133 -19.84 9.30 -11.97
N ASP A 134 -18.74 9.00 -12.66
CA ASP A 134 -18.70 8.58 -14.07
C ASP A 134 -19.04 7.09 -14.31
N GLN A 135 -19.16 6.26 -13.27
CA GLN A 135 -19.71 4.88 -13.36
C GLN A 135 -21.19 4.81 -13.78
N MET A 136 -21.84 5.95 -14.04
CA MET A 136 -23.11 6.00 -14.79
C MET A 136 -22.92 5.93 -16.31
N SER A 137 -21.67 5.91 -16.79
CA SER A 137 -21.30 5.61 -18.17
C SER A 137 -20.48 4.32 -18.21
N ASP A 138 -20.86 3.39 -19.09
CA ASP A 138 -20.34 2.01 -19.21
C ASP A 138 -18.82 1.93 -19.56
N GLU A 139 -17.92 2.43 -18.71
CA GLU A 139 -16.47 2.19 -18.81
C GLU A 139 -16.06 0.96 -17.98
N PRO A 140 -15.25 0.02 -18.52
CA PRO A 140 -14.83 -1.16 -17.76
C PRO A 140 -13.97 -0.74 -16.57
N SER A 141 -14.48 -0.93 -15.35
CA SER A 141 -13.77 -0.69 -14.10
C SER A 141 -12.48 -1.52 -14.03
N LEU A 142 -11.34 -0.87 -13.82
CA LEU A 142 -10.11 -1.56 -13.40
C LEU A 142 -10.25 -2.02 -11.93
N PRO A 143 -9.78 -3.23 -11.59
CA PRO A 143 -9.92 -3.79 -10.25
C PRO A 143 -9.16 -3.03 -9.14
N ALA A 144 -8.13 -2.25 -9.51
CA ALA A 144 -7.20 -1.62 -8.54
C ALA A 144 -7.83 -0.57 -7.59
N ILE A 145 -8.86 0.16 -8.02
CA ILE A 145 -9.52 1.18 -7.17
C ILE A 145 -10.46 0.50 -6.16
N GLY A 146 -11.20 -0.52 -6.59
CA GLY A 146 -12.00 -1.37 -5.70
C GLY A 146 -11.13 -2.09 -4.67
N GLU A 147 -9.94 -2.55 -5.07
CA GLU A 147 -8.98 -3.19 -4.17
C GLU A 147 -8.53 -2.27 -3.03
N MET A 148 -8.40 -0.95 -3.24
CA MET A 148 -7.98 -0.04 -2.16
C MET A 148 -9.09 0.16 -1.13
N GLU A 149 -10.34 0.27 -1.57
CA GLU A 149 -11.49 0.32 -0.66
C GLU A 149 -11.69 -1.00 0.10
N GLU A 150 -11.50 -2.12 -0.59
CA GLU A 150 -11.55 -3.46 0.03
C GLU A 150 -10.43 -3.64 1.04
N ARG A 151 -9.22 -3.16 0.76
CA ARG A 151 -8.10 -3.14 1.72
C ARG A 151 -8.42 -2.29 2.94
N LYS A 152 -9.00 -1.10 2.76
CA LYS A 152 -9.44 -0.25 3.89
C LYS A 152 -10.53 -0.94 4.71
N LYS A 153 -11.50 -1.61 4.07
CA LYS A 153 -12.55 -2.40 4.75
C LYS A 153 -11.94 -3.59 5.51
N MET A 154 -10.97 -4.28 4.92
CA MET A 154 -10.26 -5.39 5.55
C MET A 154 -9.44 -4.92 6.75
N GLU A 155 -8.75 -3.79 6.64
CA GLU A 155 -8.03 -3.13 7.74
C GLU A 155 -8.98 -2.74 8.88
N GLN A 156 -10.14 -2.16 8.58
CA GLN A 156 -11.16 -1.89 9.59
C GLN A 156 -11.68 -3.16 10.27
N LEU A 157 -11.83 -4.25 9.52
CA LEU A 157 -12.21 -5.56 10.08
C LEU A 157 -11.11 -6.13 10.98
N GLU A 158 -9.85 -6.00 10.60
CA GLU A 158 -8.71 -6.37 11.44
C GLU A 158 -8.68 -5.57 12.74
N ASP A 159 -8.94 -4.26 12.69
CA ASP A 159 -8.99 -3.40 13.86
C ASP A 159 -10.17 -3.78 14.78
N MET A 160 -11.35 -4.04 14.22
CA MET A 160 -12.51 -4.55 14.97
C MET A 160 -12.22 -5.92 15.61
N LEU A 161 -11.53 -6.81 14.89
CA LEU A 161 -11.17 -8.13 15.41
C LEU A 161 -10.14 -8.01 16.53
N ASN A 162 -9.06 -7.24 16.33
CA ASN A 162 -8.06 -6.99 17.36
C ASN A 162 -8.68 -6.33 18.60
N GLN A 163 -9.69 -5.47 18.43
CA GLN A 163 -10.45 -4.90 19.54
C GLN A 163 -11.22 -5.96 20.33
N LEU A 164 -11.88 -6.90 19.64
CA LEU A 164 -12.60 -8.00 20.27
C LEU A 164 -11.68 -9.03 20.92
N THR A 165 -10.47 -9.24 20.40
CA THR A 165 -9.49 -10.19 20.97
C THR A 165 -8.73 -9.60 22.15
N ALA A 166 -8.43 -8.30 22.14
CA ALA A 166 -7.59 -7.65 23.13
C ALA A 166 -8.35 -7.09 24.35
N GLY A 167 -9.68 -7.02 24.32
CA GLY A 167 -10.49 -6.58 25.46
C GLY A 167 -10.15 -5.17 26.00
N SER A 168 -9.50 -4.34 25.18
CA SER A 168 -9.01 -3.01 25.55
C SER A 168 -9.91 -1.93 24.97
N ALA A 169 -10.11 -0.87 25.74
CA ALA A 169 -10.88 0.32 25.37
C ALA A 169 -10.44 0.89 24.01
N ILE A 170 -11.37 1.57 23.34
CA ILE A 170 -11.20 2.34 22.09
C ILE A 170 -9.73 2.74 21.89
N ALA A 171 -9.07 2.10 20.91
CA ALA A 171 -7.71 2.46 20.55
C ALA A 171 -7.73 3.96 20.19
N PRO A 172 -6.91 4.81 20.83
CA PRO A 172 -6.86 6.21 20.49
C PRO A 172 -6.49 6.32 19.01
N ASP A 173 -7.18 7.20 18.28
CA ASP A 173 -6.85 7.52 16.89
C ASP A 173 -5.33 7.73 16.81
N ARG A 174 -4.63 6.86 16.05
CA ARG A 174 -3.18 6.88 15.94
C ARG A 174 -2.79 8.09 15.10
N THR A 175 -2.64 9.24 15.75
CA THR A 175 -2.40 10.49 15.04
C THR A 175 -0.92 10.82 14.92
N VAL A 176 -0.58 11.72 14.00
CA VAL A 176 0.75 12.36 13.89
C VAL A 176 1.23 12.91 15.25
N GLN A 177 0.30 13.37 16.10
CA GLN A 177 0.62 13.89 17.42
C GLN A 177 1.08 12.80 18.39
N ASP A 178 0.60 11.57 18.24
CA ASP A 178 1.01 10.47 19.11
C ASP A 178 2.38 9.94 18.74
N VAL A 179 2.72 9.96 17.44
CA VAL A 179 4.11 9.74 17.00
C VAL A 179 5.03 10.77 17.65
N ALA A 180 4.67 12.06 17.62
CA ALA A 180 5.46 13.11 18.24
C ALA A 180 5.66 12.89 19.76
N LYS A 181 4.58 12.55 20.49
CA LYS A 181 4.68 12.21 21.92
C LYS A 181 5.57 11.00 22.16
N LEU A 182 5.49 9.96 21.32
CA LEU A 182 6.35 8.77 21.43
C LEU A 182 7.81 9.11 21.15
N THR A 183 8.09 10.01 20.21
CA THR A 183 9.46 10.48 19.94
C THR A 183 10.04 11.22 21.15
N GLU A 184 9.28 12.11 21.77
CA GLU A 184 9.71 12.84 22.97
C GLU A 184 9.97 11.88 24.13
N ARG A 185 9.07 10.93 24.36
CA ARG A 185 9.25 9.90 25.40
C ARG A 185 10.48 9.04 25.16
N LEU A 186 10.76 8.69 23.91
CA LEU A 186 11.94 7.92 23.53
C LEU A 186 13.24 8.70 23.78
N ASP A 187 13.27 10.00 23.46
CA ASP A 187 14.43 10.86 23.73
C ASP A 187 14.65 11.04 25.24
N LEU A 188 13.59 11.26 26.02
CA LEU A 188 13.69 11.34 27.48
C LEU A 188 14.24 10.04 28.09
N LEU A 189 13.76 8.89 27.61
CA LEU A 189 14.26 7.58 28.04
C LEU A 189 15.72 7.38 27.65
N ALA A 190 16.11 7.72 26.41
CA ALA A 190 17.49 7.65 25.96
C ALA A 190 18.43 8.50 26.82
N ARG A 191 18.02 9.75 27.12
CA ARG A 191 18.76 10.66 28.01
C ARG A 191 18.89 10.13 29.42
N SER A 192 17.85 9.50 29.96
CA SER A 192 17.89 8.88 31.30
C SER A 192 18.94 7.78 31.41
N ILE A 193 19.29 7.14 30.28
CA ILE A 193 20.27 6.06 30.17
C ILE A 193 21.66 6.60 29.77
N GLY A 194 21.78 7.90 29.47
CA GLY A 194 23.02 8.55 29.04
C GLY A 194 23.34 8.38 27.55
N LEU A 195 22.36 7.97 26.74
CA LEU A 195 22.49 7.86 25.30
C LEU A 195 21.83 9.08 24.64
N ASN A 196 22.60 9.84 23.86
CA ASN A 196 22.05 10.93 23.04
C ASN A 196 21.85 10.44 21.62
N PHE A 197 20.60 10.13 21.26
CA PHE A 197 20.23 9.90 19.87
C PHE A 197 19.71 11.22 19.28
N SER A 198 20.46 11.79 18.35
CA SER A 198 19.96 12.86 17.48
C SER A 198 19.17 12.20 16.35
N VAL A 199 17.86 12.01 16.54
CA VAL A 199 16.93 11.62 15.48
C VAL A 199 16.25 12.87 14.93
#